data_AF-A0AAU3TI82-F1
#
_entry.id   AF-A0AAU3TI82-F1
#
_cell.length_a   1.000
_cell.length_b   1.000
_cell.length_c   1.000
_cell.angle_alpha   90.00
_cell.angle_beta   90.00
_cell.angle_gamma   90.00
#
_symmetry.space_group_name_H-M   'P 1'
#
loop_
_entity.id
_entity.type
_entity.pdbx_description
1 polymer ?
#
loop_
_entity_poly.entity_id
_entity_poly.type
_entity_poly.pdbx_seq_one_letter_code
_entity_poly.pdbx_strand_id
1 'polypeptide(L)'
;MARGLAAGLWGRAEQQDFRSRVRGTLLGAALGDALGAPVADLSLDAIREAHGPQGLTGPAPAYGRPGRVTAATQLTLFTADGLIRAHVRRDTGAWHPPTDIHRAYLRWATTQHDWGPDERRKDNGWLGVQEWLYARRGPDRASTTGFADDVLGTLDQPKNPTARNAAAATRSAPFGLLVGWEPALVLQLATECAAQSHGHPGAYLTAGAFAVIVHGLTRGDSLDAAIQRALGLLGSRPSHQGVTDALQRALAAVPQGTPSPDSVTALASGGDRAAGRDAEDVLALAVYCALVAEDVPHGLRLAVNHGGDSTAAGALCGALLGALHGETALPGGWLADLEGRATLLELADDFALEMTQGPSLHGPAVSGSGWPARYPVD
;
A
#
# COMPACT_ATOMS: atom_id res chain seq x y z
N MET A 1 -2.13 -9.15 28.62
CA MET A 1 -3.32 -10.03 28.53
C MET A 1 -4.41 -9.32 27.75
N ALA A 2 -4.38 -9.42 26.42
CA ALA A 2 -5.48 -8.95 25.58
C ALA A 2 -6.62 -9.96 25.70
N ARG A 3 -7.72 -9.58 26.36
CA ARG A 3 -8.98 -10.32 26.26
C ARG A 3 -9.31 -10.43 24.78
N GLY A 4 -9.52 -11.66 24.31
CA GLY A 4 -9.93 -11.91 22.94
C GLY A 4 -11.15 -11.06 22.61
N LEU A 5 -10.97 -10.13 21.67
CA LEU A 5 -12.09 -9.65 20.88
C LEU A 5 -12.67 -10.90 20.24
N ALA A 6 -13.79 -11.37 20.80
CA ALA A 6 -14.63 -12.32 20.10
C ALA A 6 -14.83 -11.72 18.71
N ALA A 7 -14.31 -12.40 17.68
CA ALA A 7 -14.66 -12.09 16.32
C ALA A 7 -16.18 -12.13 16.29
N GLY A 8 -16.83 -10.96 16.24
CA GLY A 8 -18.26 -10.89 15.99
C GLY A 8 -18.50 -11.75 14.78
N LEU A 9 -19.51 -12.63 14.81
CA LEU A 9 -19.86 -13.43 13.66
C LEU A 9 -20.25 -12.48 12.54
N TRP A 10 -19.32 -12.20 11.62
CA TRP A 10 -19.61 -11.35 10.48
C TRP A 10 -20.72 -12.00 9.67
N GLY A 11 -21.77 -11.25 9.39
CA GLY A 11 -22.81 -11.67 8.47
C GLY A 11 -22.22 -11.88 7.07
N ARG A 12 -22.91 -12.67 6.23
CA ARG A 12 -22.45 -12.89 4.84
C ARG A 12 -22.26 -11.58 4.07
N ALA A 13 -23.11 -10.58 4.28
CA ALA A 13 -23.00 -9.29 3.62
C ALA A 13 -21.73 -8.54 4.04
N GLU A 14 -21.40 -8.52 5.34
CA GLU A 14 -20.20 -7.88 5.88
C GLU A 14 -18.92 -8.57 5.36
N GLN A 15 -18.92 -9.91 5.29
CA GLN A 15 -17.81 -10.67 4.70
C GLN A 15 -17.60 -10.34 3.22
N GLN A 16 -18.68 -10.22 2.43
CA GLN A 16 -18.57 -9.87 1.01
C GLN A 16 -18.13 -8.42 0.81
N ASP A 17 -18.65 -7.48 1.62
CA ASP A 17 -18.22 -6.08 1.57
C ASP A 17 -16.73 -5.95 1.91
N PHE A 18 -16.29 -6.55 3.01
CA PHE A 18 -14.87 -6.53 3.37
C PHE A 18 -13.98 -7.17 2.31
N ARG A 19 -14.35 -8.33 1.77
CA ARG A 19 -13.62 -8.98 0.68
C ARG A 19 -13.50 -8.07 -0.54
N SER A 20 -14.60 -7.40 -0.90
CA SER A 20 -14.63 -6.43 -2.01
C SER A 20 -13.69 -5.25 -1.75
N ARG A 21 -13.63 -4.73 -0.52
CA ARG A 21 -12.71 -3.65 -0.12
C ARG A 21 -11.26 -4.10 -0.08
N VAL A 22 -10.97 -5.31 0.38
CA VAL A 22 -9.61 -5.89 0.38
C VAL A 22 -9.10 -6.02 -1.06
N ARG A 23 -9.89 -6.63 -1.95
CA ARG A 23 -9.57 -6.72 -3.38
C ARG A 23 -9.46 -5.35 -4.03
N GLY A 24 -10.41 -4.46 -3.75
CA GLY A 24 -10.40 -3.08 -4.22
C GLY A 24 -9.12 -2.37 -3.85
N THR A 25 -8.68 -2.48 -2.59
CA THR A 25 -7.45 -1.84 -2.08
C THR A 25 -6.21 -2.36 -2.81
N LEU A 26 -6.03 -3.68 -2.92
CA LEU A 26 -4.83 -4.25 -3.55
C LEU A 26 -4.81 -4.03 -5.06
N LEU A 27 -5.94 -4.23 -5.75
CA LEU A 27 -6.05 -3.98 -7.19
C LEU A 27 -5.96 -2.50 -7.52
N GLY A 28 -6.57 -1.63 -6.72
CA GLY A 28 -6.51 -0.18 -6.88
C GLY A 28 -5.08 0.34 -6.74
N ALA A 29 -4.36 -0.11 -5.71
CA ALA A 29 -2.94 0.20 -5.53
C ALA A 29 -2.10 -0.25 -6.74
N ALA A 30 -2.31 -1.49 -7.22
CA ALA A 30 -1.58 -2.03 -8.36
C ALA A 30 -1.92 -1.33 -9.69
N LEU A 31 -3.19 -0.97 -9.90
CA LEU A 31 -3.61 -0.16 -11.05
C LEU A 31 -2.95 1.21 -11.04
N GLY A 32 -2.92 1.87 -9.88
CA GLY A 32 -2.30 3.18 -9.71
C GLY A 32 -0.79 3.14 -9.94
N ASP A 33 -0.11 2.14 -9.38
CA ASP A 33 1.31 1.85 -9.64
C ASP A 33 1.58 1.68 -11.15
N ALA A 34 0.86 0.78 -11.80
CA ALA A 34 1.04 0.50 -13.22
C ALA A 34 0.65 1.68 -14.14
N LEU A 35 -0.32 2.49 -13.73
CA LEU A 35 -0.75 3.68 -14.47
C LEU A 35 0.28 4.81 -14.35
N GLY A 36 0.88 5.01 -13.17
CA GLY A 36 1.90 6.05 -12.94
C GLY A 36 3.27 5.72 -13.52
N ALA A 37 3.59 4.44 -13.70
CA ALA A 37 4.92 3.99 -14.14
C ALA A 37 5.45 4.62 -15.45
N PRO A 38 4.65 4.82 -16.52
CA PRO A 38 5.13 5.45 -17.75
C PRO A 38 5.55 6.92 -17.60
N VAL A 39 5.05 7.60 -16.56
CA VAL A 39 5.18 9.06 -16.37
C VAL A 39 5.91 9.45 -15.08
N ALA A 40 6.43 8.47 -14.34
CA ALA A 40 7.00 8.63 -12.99
C ALA A 40 8.13 9.67 -12.85
N ASP A 41 8.85 9.98 -13.94
CA ASP A 41 9.97 10.93 -13.97
C ASP A 41 9.76 12.09 -14.94
N LEU A 42 8.52 12.31 -15.40
CA LEU A 42 8.19 13.39 -16.32
C LEU A 42 7.62 14.60 -15.56
N SER A 43 7.92 15.81 -16.04
CA SER A 43 7.17 17.01 -15.63
C SER A 43 5.76 16.97 -16.24
N LEU A 44 4.82 17.73 -15.69
CA LEU A 44 3.47 17.81 -16.26
C LEU A 44 3.49 18.24 -17.75
N ASP A 45 4.38 19.17 -18.12
CA ASP A 45 4.53 19.58 -19.52
C ASP A 45 5.06 18.44 -20.40
N ALA A 46 6.02 17.66 -19.92
CA ALA A 46 6.54 16.49 -20.65
C ALA A 46 5.50 15.37 -20.75
N ILE A 47 4.65 15.20 -19.73
CA ILE A 47 3.50 14.27 -19.79
C ILE A 47 2.52 14.73 -20.88
N ARG A 48 2.21 16.03 -20.94
CA ARG A 48 1.32 16.61 -21.96
C ARG A 48 1.92 16.52 -23.37
N GLU A 49 3.24 16.67 -23.50
CA GLU A 49 3.94 16.49 -24.77
C GLU A 49 3.87 15.03 -25.26
N ALA A 50 4.07 14.06 -24.35
CA ALA A 50 4.09 12.64 -24.68
C ALA A 50 2.69 12.03 -24.89
N HIS A 51 1.67 12.50 -24.15
CA HIS A 51 0.35 11.88 -24.10
C HIS A 51 -0.80 12.80 -24.57
N GLY A 52 -0.50 14.04 -24.95
CA GLY A 52 -1.48 15.03 -25.39
C GLY A 52 -1.95 15.96 -24.25
N PRO A 53 -2.78 16.97 -24.54
CA PRO A 53 -3.12 18.04 -23.59
C PRO A 53 -3.85 17.56 -22.33
N GLN A 54 -4.51 16.40 -22.39
CA GLN A 54 -5.19 15.76 -21.26
C GLN A 54 -4.26 14.87 -20.42
N GLY A 55 -2.98 14.78 -20.79
CA GLY A 55 -2.01 13.88 -20.18
C GLY A 55 -2.39 12.41 -20.38
N LEU A 56 -2.00 11.57 -19.43
CA LEU A 56 -2.28 10.14 -19.46
C LEU A 56 -3.75 9.86 -19.18
N THR A 57 -4.46 9.27 -20.15
CA THR A 57 -5.90 8.97 -20.07
C THR A 57 -6.22 7.50 -19.73
N GLY A 58 -5.21 6.64 -19.62
CA GLY A 58 -5.33 5.23 -19.33
C GLY A 58 -3.97 4.53 -19.38
N PRO A 59 -3.92 3.19 -19.21
CA PRO A 59 -2.67 2.43 -19.20
C PRO A 59 -1.86 2.67 -20.48
N ALA A 60 -0.61 3.09 -20.31
CA ALA A 60 0.36 3.23 -21.40
C ALA A 60 1.54 2.27 -21.21
N PRO A 61 2.31 1.96 -22.27
CA PRO A 61 3.45 1.08 -22.16
C PRO A 61 4.52 1.60 -21.18
N ALA A 62 4.84 0.78 -20.17
CA ALA A 62 6.06 0.88 -19.37
C ALA A 62 6.65 -0.53 -19.26
N TYR A 63 7.98 -0.65 -19.29
CA TYR A 63 8.65 -1.96 -19.23
C TYR A 63 8.12 -2.95 -20.30
N GLY A 64 7.88 -2.42 -21.52
CA GLY A 64 7.54 -3.19 -22.72
C GLY A 64 6.05 -3.44 -22.99
N ARG A 65 5.13 -3.15 -22.05
CA ARG A 65 3.67 -3.23 -22.31
C ARG A 65 2.86 -2.42 -21.28
N PRO A 66 1.58 -2.10 -21.54
CA PRO A 66 0.69 -1.51 -20.53
C PRO A 66 0.47 -2.44 -19.32
N GLY A 67 0.12 -1.86 -18.17
CA GLY A 67 -0.30 -2.62 -17.00
C GLY A 67 0.82 -3.35 -16.25
N ARG A 68 2.09 -3.06 -16.54
CA ARG A 68 3.23 -3.59 -15.77
C ARG A 68 3.34 -2.88 -14.43
N VAL A 69 3.36 -3.66 -13.35
CA VAL A 69 3.54 -3.14 -12.00
C VAL A 69 5.03 -2.99 -11.67
N THR A 70 5.33 -2.25 -10.61
CA THR A 70 6.69 -2.00 -10.13
C THR A 70 6.95 -2.71 -8.79
N ALA A 71 8.12 -2.46 -8.21
CA ALA A 71 8.45 -2.87 -6.85
C ALA A 71 7.42 -2.43 -5.81
N ALA A 72 6.66 -1.35 -6.05
CA ALA A 72 5.62 -0.88 -5.13
C ALA A 72 4.51 -1.94 -4.95
N THR A 73 3.97 -2.49 -6.04
CA THR A 73 2.99 -3.59 -5.96
C THR A 73 3.60 -4.86 -5.39
N GLN A 74 4.83 -5.21 -5.79
CA GLN A 74 5.51 -6.40 -5.25
C GLN A 74 5.63 -6.33 -3.73
N LEU A 75 6.15 -5.21 -3.20
CA LEU A 75 6.25 -4.99 -1.76
C LEU A 75 4.89 -5.00 -1.06
N THR A 76 3.85 -4.44 -1.70
CA THR A 76 2.47 -4.48 -1.18
C THR A 76 1.97 -5.91 -1.00
N LEU A 77 2.22 -6.79 -1.97
CA LEU A 77 1.89 -8.22 -1.88
C LEU A 77 2.66 -8.89 -0.73
N PHE A 78 3.97 -8.61 -0.60
CA PHE A 78 4.75 -9.16 0.51
C PHE A 78 4.33 -8.61 1.88
N THR A 79 3.83 -7.37 1.97
CA THR A 79 3.19 -6.87 3.20
C THR A 79 1.96 -7.70 3.56
N ALA A 80 1.08 -7.97 2.59
CA ALA A 80 -0.13 -8.77 2.81
C ALA A 80 0.20 -10.23 3.18
N ASP A 81 1.15 -10.88 2.50
CA ASP A 81 1.66 -12.22 2.85
C ASP A 81 2.28 -12.25 4.25
N GLY A 82 3.07 -11.23 4.61
CA GLY A 82 3.65 -11.08 5.94
C GLY A 82 2.59 -10.95 7.03
N LEU A 83 1.51 -10.20 6.78
CA LEU A 83 0.39 -10.05 7.71
C LEU A 83 -0.40 -11.37 7.89
N ILE A 84 -0.64 -12.12 6.82
CA ILE A 84 -1.27 -13.45 6.90
C ILE A 84 -0.40 -14.37 7.78
N ARG A 85 0.91 -14.43 7.49
CA ARG A 85 1.85 -15.26 8.25
C ARG A 85 1.98 -14.83 9.71
N ALA A 86 1.95 -13.54 9.99
CA ALA A 86 1.90 -13.03 11.36
C ALA A 86 0.65 -13.54 12.10
N HIS A 87 -0.49 -13.62 11.41
CA HIS A 87 -1.72 -14.14 12.02
C HIS A 87 -1.67 -15.66 12.22
N VAL A 88 -1.14 -16.42 11.26
CA VAL A 88 -0.89 -17.86 11.40
C VAL A 88 0.05 -18.15 12.58
N ARG A 89 1.13 -17.35 12.76
CA ARG A 89 2.08 -17.52 13.87
C ARG A 89 1.47 -17.15 15.24
N ARG A 90 0.39 -16.37 15.29
CA ARG A 90 -0.24 -15.96 16.55
C ARG A 90 -0.56 -17.16 17.45
N ASP A 91 -0.92 -18.29 16.86
CA ASP A 91 -1.30 -19.51 17.57
C ASP A 91 -0.10 -20.27 18.18
N THR A 92 1.14 -19.97 17.77
CA THR A 92 2.36 -20.66 18.23
C THR A 92 3.07 -19.94 19.39
N GLY A 93 2.59 -18.76 19.80
CA GLY A 93 3.06 -18.03 20.98
C GLY A 93 4.27 -17.09 20.77
N ALA A 94 4.96 -17.18 19.64
CA ALA A 94 6.06 -16.27 19.26
C ALA A 94 5.57 -15.16 18.31
N TRP A 95 4.58 -14.38 18.76
CA TRP A 95 3.89 -13.41 17.91
C TRP A 95 4.52 -12.01 18.00
N HIS A 96 5.23 -11.59 16.94
CA HIS A 96 5.76 -10.23 16.79
C HIS A 96 5.61 -9.77 15.33
N PRO A 97 4.45 -9.19 14.95
CA PRO A 97 4.15 -8.83 13.57
C PRO A 97 5.23 -8.05 12.84
N PRO A 98 5.91 -7.04 13.43
CA PRO A 98 7.00 -6.34 12.72
C PRO A 98 8.10 -7.29 12.20
N THR A 99 8.43 -8.36 12.95
CA THR A 99 9.40 -9.38 12.52
C THR A 99 8.86 -10.27 11.42
N ASP A 100 7.59 -10.67 11.47
CA ASP A 100 6.97 -11.50 10.41
C ASP A 100 6.90 -10.74 9.08
N ILE A 101 6.57 -9.44 9.14
CA ILE A 101 6.56 -8.55 7.97
C ILE A 101 8.00 -8.34 7.46
N HIS A 102 8.98 -8.16 8.34
CA HIS A 102 10.39 -8.06 7.94
C HIS A 102 10.84 -9.29 7.15
N ARG A 103 10.51 -10.50 7.64
CA ARG A 103 10.82 -11.75 6.92
C ARG A 103 10.15 -11.79 5.53
N ALA A 104 8.95 -11.23 5.39
CA ALA A 104 8.32 -11.09 4.08
C ALA A 104 9.07 -10.12 3.17
N TYR A 105 9.59 -9.01 3.70
CA TYR A 105 10.44 -8.11 2.94
C TYR A 105 11.80 -8.72 2.56
N LEU A 106 12.37 -9.61 3.35
CA LEU A 106 13.57 -10.37 2.96
C LEU A 106 13.29 -11.36 1.82
N ARG A 107 12.09 -11.97 1.81
CA ARG A 107 11.63 -12.75 0.64
C ARG A 107 11.46 -11.89 -0.60
N TRP A 108 10.89 -10.69 -0.46
CA TRP A 108 10.87 -9.71 -1.56
C TRP A 108 12.30 -9.36 -2.03
N ALA A 109 13.21 -9.03 -1.12
CA ALA A 109 14.59 -8.66 -1.47
C ALA A 109 15.29 -9.76 -2.27
N THR A 110 15.04 -11.04 -1.95
CA THR A 110 15.51 -12.18 -2.73
C THR A 110 15.05 -12.12 -4.19
N THR A 111 13.78 -11.76 -4.45
CA THR A 111 13.25 -11.61 -5.83
C THR A 111 13.97 -10.52 -6.63
N GLN A 112 14.62 -9.57 -5.94
CA GLN A 112 15.38 -8.49 -6.57
C GLN A 112 16.84 -8.87 -6.88
N HIS A 113 17.29 -10.05 -6.44
CA HIS A 113 18.66 -10.55 -6.65
C HIS A 113 18.71 -11.82 -7.49
N ASP A 114 17.78 -12.75 -7.25
CA ASP A 114 17.73 -14.02 -7.95
C ASP A 114 17.14 -13.84 -9.37
N TRP A 115 17.39 -14.81 -10.25
CA TRP A 115 16.85 -14.78 -11.63
C TRP A 115 15.43 -15.36 -11.69
N GLY A 116 15.05 -16.19 -10.72
CA GLY A 116 13.74 -16.81 -10.66
C GLY A 116 13.52 -17.55 -9.35
N PRO A 117 12.34 -18.15 -9.17
CA PRO A 117 11.98 -18.84 -7.95
C PRO A 117 12.82 -20.09 -7.71
N ASP A 118 13.28 -20.26 -6.47
CA ASP A 118 13.93 -21.48 -5.99
C ASP A 118 12.95 -22.29 -5.14
N GLU A 119 12.32 -23.29 -5.76
CA GLU A 119 11.32 -24.16 -5.09
C GLU A 119 11.90 -24.98 -3.93
N ARG A 120 13.23 -25.05 -3.79
CA ARG A 120 13.88 -25.71 -2.64
C ARG A 120 13.77 -24.89 -1.36
N ARG A 121 13.53 -23.57 -1.46
CA ARG A 121 13.31 -22.67 -0.31
C ARG A 121 11.86 -22.78 0.15
N LYS A 122 11.63 -23.66 1.12
CA LYS A 122 10.28 -23.98 1.62
C LYS A 122 9.58 -22.79 2.27
N ASP A 123 10.34 -21.81 2.78
CA ASP A 123 9.84 -20.60 3.41
C ASP A 123 9.21 -19.60 2.41
N ASN A 124 9.50 -19.74 1.11
CA ASN A 124 8.92 -18.90 0.06
C ASN A 124 7.38 -18.91 0.05
N GLY A 125 6.76 -20.03 0.43
CA GLY A 125 5.33 -20.26 0.24
C GLY A 125 4.91 -20.09 -1.23
N TRP A 126 3.61 -19.94 -1.47
CA TRP A 126 3.08 -19.87 -2.83
C TRP A 126 3.33 -18.52 -3.54
N LEU A 127 3.48 -17.42 -2.79
CA LEU A 127 3.75 -16.10 -3.37
C LEU A 127 5.19 -16.03 -3.90
N GLY A 128 6.17 -16.58 -3.18
CA GLY A 128 7.57 -16.55 -3.58
C GLY A 128 7.89 -17.36 -4.83
N VAL A 129 6.98 -18.23 -5.31
CA VAL A 129 7.17 -18.99 -6.56
C VAL A 129 6.63 -18.28 -7.81
N GLN A 130 6.05 -17.08 -7.67
CA GLN A 130 5.52 -16.32 -8.80
C GLN A 130 6.66 -15.67 -9.60
N GLU A 131 6.99 -16.22 -10.78
CA GLU A 131 8.12 -15.76 -11.61
C GLU A 131 8.08 -14.26 -11.94
N TRP A 132 6.89 -13.69 -12.14
CA TRP A 132 6.75 -12.28 -12.49
C TRP A 132 7.19 -11.32 -11.37
N LEU A 133 7.26 -11.77 -10.12
CA LEU A 133 7.79 -10.99 -8.99
C LEU A 133 9.31 -10.80 -9.04
N TYR A 134 10.02 -11.57 -9.86
CA TYR A 134 11.47 -11.47 -10.06
C TYR A 134 11.87 -10.38 -11.08
N ALA A 135 10.87 -9.70 -11.67
CA ALA A 135 11.12 -8.55 -12.52
C ALA A 135 11.51 -7.33 -11.68
N ARG A 136 12.70 -6.78 -11.94
CA ARG A 136 13.25 -5.63 -11.20
C ARG A 136 12.84 -4.33 -11.87
N ARG A 137 11.86 -3.63 -11.29
CA ARG A 137 11.28 -2.41 -11.87
C ARG A 137 11.08 -1.36 -10.79
N GLY A 138 11.92 -0.33 -10.82
CA GLY A 138 11.87 0.79 -9.88
C GLY A 138 11.96 0.41 -8.39
N PRO A 139 12.77 -0.58 -7.93
CA PRO A 139 12.97 -0.75 -6.49
C PRO A 139 13.67 0.48 -5.92
N ASP A 140 13.06 1.10 -4.91
CA ASP A 140 13.68 2.25 -4.28
C ASP A 140 14.94 1.83 -3.50
N ARG A 141 15.90 2.75 -3.42
CA ARG A 141 17.21 2.50 -2.79
C ARG A 141 17.06 2.14 -1.31
N ALA A 142 16.19 2.83 -0.57
CA ALA A 142 16.05 2.65 0.87
C ALA A 142 15.37 1.32 1.22
N SER A 143 14.42 0.81 0.41
CA SER A 143 13.93 -0.57 0.57
C SER A 143 15.00 -1.59 0.22
N THR A 144 15.76 -1.38 -0.86
CA THR A 144 16.82 -2.32 -1.26
C THR A 144 17.92 -2.43 -0.19
N THR A 145 18.38 -1.30 0.38
CA THR A 145 19.40 -1.31 1.44
C THR A 145 18.82 -1.68 2.81
N GLY A 146 17.56 -1.33 3.08
CA GLY A 146 16.88 -1.64 4.34
C GLY A 146 16.69 -3.14 4.54
N PHE A 147 16.43 -3.86 3.44
CA PHE A 147 16.17 -5.31 3.43
C PHE A 147 17.34 -6.13 2.87
N ALA A 148 18.54 -5.56 2.84
CA ALA A 148 19.76 -6.24 2.36
C ALA A 148 20.35 -7.25 3.35
N ASP A 149 19.95 -7.17 4.62
CA ASP A 149 20.42 -8.02 5.72
C ASP A 149 19.25 -8.39 6.65
N ASP A 150 19.50 -9.24 7.65
CA ASP A 150 18.50 -9.72 8.60
C ASP A 150 18.29 -8.76 9.81
N VAL A 151 18.97 -7.62 9.84
CA VAL A 151 18.90 -6.65 10.94
C VAL A 151 17.64 -5.79 10.80
N LEU A 152 16.66 -6.06 11.66
CA LEU A 152 15.42 -5.30 11.76
C LEU A 152 15.67 -3.84 12.17
N GLY A 153 15.30 -2.89 11.32
CA GLY A 153 15.25 -1.47 11.70
C GLY A 153 14.11 -1.18 12.68
N THR A 154 14.37 -0.33 13.68
CA THR A 154 13.37 0.09 14.69
C THR A 154 13.22 1.61 14.70
N LEU A 155 12.26 2.17 15.45
CA LEU A 155 12.15 3.63 15.56
C LEU A 155 13.34 4.26 16.30
N ASP A 156 13.98 3.53 17.22
CA ASP A 156 15.17 3.99 17.93
C ASP A 156 16.44 3.86 17.07
N GLN A 157 16.50 2.84 16.23
CA GLN A 157 17.61 2.57 15.30
C GLN A 157 17.08 2.26 13.90
N PRO A 158 16.58 3.28 13.17
CA PRO A 158 15.92 3.04 11.90
C PRO A 158 16.93 2.83 10.77
N LYS A 159 16.52 2.09 9.74
CA LYS A 159 17.29 1.97 8.50
C LYS A 159 17.11 3.26 7.67
N ASN A 160 18.17 3.70 7.00
CA ASN A 160 18.18 4.87 6.10
C ASN A 160 17.47 6.13 6.69
N PRO A 161 18.02 6.78 7.72
CA PRO A 161 17.38 7.91 8.43
C PRO A 161 17.11 9.16 7.58
N THR A 162 17.71 9.25 6.40
CA THR A 162 17.53 10.38 5.46
C THR A 162 16.54 10.08 4.33
N ALA A 163 15.98 8.87 4.26
CA ALA A 163 15.05 8.48 3.20
C ALA A 163 13.66 9.09 3.43
N ARG A 164 13.31 10.10 2.62
CA ARG A 164 12.07 10.90 2.72
C ARG A 164 10.97 10.49 1.75
N ASN A 165 11.27 9.65 0.76
CA ASN A 165 10.33 9.33 -0.31
C ASN A 165 9.16 8.44 0.16
N ALA A 166 8.14 8.31 -0.69
CA ALA A 166 6.88 7.64 -0.38
C ALA A 166 6.91 6.09 -0.45
N ALA A 167 8.02 5.44 -0.77
CA ALA A 167 8.05 4.00 -1.02
C ALA A 167 7.70 3.12 0.19
N ALA A 168 7.87 3.64 1.42
CA ALA A 168 7.31 2.98 2.61
C ALA A 168 5.78 3.06 2.66
N ALA A 169 5.19 4.17 2.22
CA ALA A 169 3.75 4.38 2.23
C ALA A 169 3.05 3.55 1.14
N THR A 170 3.64 3.41 -0.05
CA THR A 170 3.04 2.65 -1.17
C THR A 170 2.70 1.21 -0.80
N ARG A 171 3.54 0.57 0.03
CA ARG A 171 3.33 -0.80 0.51
C ARG A 171 2.58 -0.93 1.83
N SER A 172 2.04 0.18 2.36
CA SER A 172 1.42 0.22 3.69
C SER A 172 -0.11 0.10 3.69
N ALA A 173 -0.76 0.08 2.52
CA ALA A 173 -2.20 -0.13 2.42
C ALA A 173 -2.69 -1.42 3.13
N PRO A 174 -1.99 -2.56 3.06
CA PRO A 174 -2.43 -3.80 3.71
C PRO A 174 -2.56 -3.71 5.24
N PHE A 175 -1.79 -2.84 5.91
CA PHE A 175 -1.94 -2.62 7.35
C PHE A 175 -3.32 -2.05 7.70
N GLY A 176 -3.89 -1.23 6.81
CA GLY A 176 -5.23 -0.68 6.99
C GLY A 176 -6.33 -1.74 6.97
N LEU A 177 -6.10 -2.86 6.29
CA LEU A 177 -7.07 -3.95 6.15
C LEU A 177 -7.28 -4.75 7.46
N LEU A 178 -6.49 -4.49 8.50
CA LEU A 178 -6.62 -5.11 9.84
C LEU A 178 -7.83 -4.55 10.61
N VAL A 179 -9.05 -4.69 10.06
CA VAL A 179 -10.26 -4.05 10.58
C VAL A 179 -10.67 -4.48 12.00
N GLY A 180 -10.14 -5.60 12.50
CA GLY A 180 -10.31 -6.04 13.89
C GLY A 180 -9.37 -5.37 14.90
N TRP A 181 -8.42 -4.55 14.45
CA TRP A 181 -7.45 -3.86 15.31
C TRP A 181 -7.92 -2.46 15.65
N GLU A 182 -7.43 -1.93 16.78
CA GLU A 182 -7.60 -0.53 17.11
C GLU A 182 -6.80 0.36 16.15
N PRO A 183 -7.34 1.49 15.66
CA PRO A 183 -6.65 2.38 14.72
C PRO A 183 -5.26 2.83 15.18
N ALA A 184 -5.07 3.01 16.50
CA ALA A 184 -3.77 3.37 17.07
C ALA A 184 -2.70 2.26 16.90
N LEU A 185 -3.11 0.99 16.94
CA LEU A 185 -2.22 -0.15 16.71
C LEU A 185 -1.90 -0.30 15.22
N VAL A 186 -2.85 0.00 14.33
CA VAL A 186 -2.59 0.06 12.88
C VAL A 186 -1.54 1.12 12.57
N LEU A 187 -1.71 2.33 13.13
CA LEU A 187 -0.72 3.41 13.00
C LEU A 187 0.67 2.96 13.47
N GLN A 188 0.73 2.34 14.65
CA GLN A 188 1.98 1.89 15.25
C GLN A 188 2.67 0.82 14.39
N LEU A 189 1.95 -0.24 13.99
CA LEU A 189 2.51 -1.34 13.21
C LEU A 189 3.05 -0.86 11.85
N ALA A 190 2.27 -0.04 11.13
CA ALA A 190 2.69 0.51 9.85
C ALA A 190 3.93 1.43 10.00
N THR A 191 3.98 2.22 11.06
CA THR A 191 5.14 3.10 11.37
C THR A 191 6.40 2.29 11.69
N GLU A 192 6.29 1.26 12.53
CA GLU A 192 7.41 0.36 12.87
C GLU A 192 7.91 -0.40 11.64
N CYS A 193 7.01 -0.89 10.78
CA CYS A 193 7.37 -1.59 9.55
C CYS A 193 8.00 -0.67 8.50
N ALA A 194 7.59 0.61 8.44
CA ALA A 194 8.20 1.59 7.56
C ALA A 194 9.66 1.89 7.96
N ALA A 195 9.93 2.02 9.27
CA ALA A 195 11.27 2.28 9.83
C ALA A 195 12.32 1.18 9.54
N GLN A 196 11.86 -0.01 9.14
CA GLN A 196 12.73 -1.11 8.66
C GLN A 196 13.45 -0.77 7.35
N SER A 197 13.10 0.33 6.68
CA SER A 197 13.78 0.79 5.46
C SER A 197 13.86 2.31 5.34
N HIS A 198 12.88 3.05 5.86
CA HIS A 198 12.76 4.49 5.74
C HIS A 198 12.73 5.10 7.14
N GLY A 199 13.87 5.64 7.58
CA GLY A 199 14.04 6.12 8.94
C GLY A 199 13.73 7.60 9.14
N HIS A 200 13.38 8.33 8.09
CA HIS A 200 12.96 9.71 8.24
C HIS A 200 11.53 9.78 8.82
N PRO A 201 11.27 10.63 9.84
CA PRO A 201 9.94 10.73 10.46
C PRO A 201 8.80 11.02 9.50
N GLY A 202 9.02 11.92 8.54
CA GLY A 202 8.05 12.20 7.48
C GLY A 202 7.62 10.96 6.69
N ALA A 203 8.55 10.05 6.39
CA ALA A 203 8.28 8.86 5.59
C ALA A 203 7.52 7.81 6.39
N TYR A 204 7.99 7.45 7.59
CA TYR A 204 7.32 6.41 8.38
C TYR A 204 5.99 6.87 9.00
N LEU A 205 5.84 8.15 9.34
CA LEU A 205 4.56 8.69 9.82
C LEU A 205 3.54 8.82 8.69
N THR A 206 3.99 9.13 7.47
CA THR A 206 3.13 9.09 6.27
C THR A 206 2.60 7.68 6.02
N ALA A 207 3.47 6.66 6.08
CA ALA A 207 3.06 5.27 5.94
C ALA A 207 2.00 4.87 6.98
N GLY A 208 2.20 5.28 8.24
CA GLY A 208 1.24 5.08 9.31
C GLY A 208 -0.09 5.81 9.10
N ALA A 209 -0.05 7.09 8.72
CA ALA A 209 -1.25 7.89 8.46
C ALA A 209 -2.07 7.30 7.31
N PHE A 210 -1.40 6.93 6.21
CA PHE A 210 -2.02 6.28 5.07
C PHE A 210 -2.72 4.97 5.45
N ALA A 211 -2.06 4.12 6.25
CA ALA A 211 -2.66 2.88 6.75
C ALA A 211 -3.92 3.14 7.61
N VAL A 212 -3.93 4.19 8.44
CA VAL A 212 -5.11 4.58 9.23
C VAL A 212 -6.26 5.06 8.34
N ILE A 213 -5.96 5.81 7.28
CA ILE A 213 -7.00 6.26 6.34
C ILE A 213 -7.63 5.06 5.65
N VAL A 214 -6.81 4.14 5.10
CA VAL A 214 -7.29 2.88 4.52
C VAL A 214 -8.10 2.07 5.55
N HIS A 215 -7.68 2.06 6.81
CA HIS A 215 -8.42 1.40 7.90
C HIS A 215 -9.81 1.98 8.15
N GLY A 216 -9.96 3.30 8.15
CA GLY A 216 -11.28 3.93 8.24
C GLY A 216 -12.18 3.53 7.08
N LEU A 217 -11.67 3.64 5.85
CA LEU A 217 -12.41 3.32 4.62
C LEU A 217 -12.86 1.86 4.57
N THR A 218 -11.99 0.93 4.97
CA THR A 218 -12.30 -0.51 5.01
C THR A 218 -13.36 -0.86 6.06
N ARG A 219 -13.54 -0.01 7.07
CA ARG A 219 -14.60 -0.10 8.10
C ARG A 219 -15.87 0.65 7.72
N GLY A 220 -15.91 1.26 6.54
CA GLY A 220 -17.06 2.01 6.03
C GLY A 220 -17.12 3.48 6.49
N ASP A 221 -16.07 4.01 7.12
CA ASP A 221 -15.98 5.46 7.39
C ASP A 221 -15.90 6.23 6.06
N SER A 222 -16.41 7.47 6.04
CA SER A 222 -16.13 8.39 4.92
C SER A 222 -14.65 8.74 4.86
N LEU A 223 -14.17 9.15 3.68
CA LEU A 223 -12.77 9.58 3.51
C LEU A 223 -12.41 10.74 4.46
N ASP A 224 -13.29 11.73 4.60
CA ASP A 224 -13.13 12.82 5.57
C ASP A 224 -12.97 12.30 7.01
N ALA A 225 -13.85 11.41 7.46
CA ALA A 225 -13.79 10.86 8.81
C ALA A 225 -12.51 10.05 9.04
N ALA A 226 -12.06 9.29 8.04
CA ALA A 226 -10.81 8.54 8.09
C ALA A 226 -9.57 9.46 8.18
N ILE A 227 -9.57 10.58 7.44
CA ILE A 227 -8.51 11.60 7.51
C ILE A 227 -8.49 12.28 8.88
N GLN A 228 -9.65 12.70 9.40
CA GLN A 228 -9.74 13.32 10.73
C GLN A 228 -9.24 12.36 11.84
N ARG A 229 -9.53 11.06 11.71
CA ARG A 229 -9.00 10.03 12.61
C ARG A 229 -7.48 9.94 12.54
N ALA A 230 -6.90 9.93 11.34
CA ALA A 230 -5.45 9.93 11.16
C ALA A 230 -4.79 11.17 11.78
N LEU A 231 -5.35 12.36 11.56
CA LEU A 231 -4.89 13.62 12.17
C LEU A 231 -4.92 13.56 13.71
N GLY A 232 -6.01 13.05 14.29
CA GLY A 232 -6.14 12.92 15.74
C GLY A 232 -5.09 11.99 16.36
N LEU A 233 -4.75 10.88 15.70
CA LEU A 233 -3.72 9.96 16.18
C LEU A 233 -2.29 10.52 15.97
N LEU A 234 -2.04 11.20 14.85
CA LEU A 234 -0.76 11.82 14.53
C LEU A 234 -0.36 12.90 15.54
N GLY A 235 -1.32 13.69 16.05
CA GLY A 235 -1.04 14.79 16.99
C GLY A 235 -0.34 14.39 18.30
N SER A 236 -0.27 13.08 18.60
CA SER A 236 0.45 12.53 19.75
C SER A 236 1.88 12.06 19.43
N ARG A 237 2.28 12.05 18.15
CA ARG A 237 3.57 11.51 17.69
C ARG A 237 4.62 12.62 17.55
N PRO A 238 5.88 12.38 17.94
CA PRO A 238 6.95 13.35 17.66
C PRO A 238 7.12 13.56 16.15
N SER A 239 7.46 14.78 15.74
CA SER A 239 7.73 15.14 14.33
C SER A 239 6.54 14.96 13.37
N HIS A 240 5.31 14.95 13.87
CA HIS A 240 4.10 14.75 13.07
C HIS A 240 3.73 15.92 12.15
N GLN A 241 4.29 17.11 12.38
CA GLN A 241 3.84 18.37 11.76
C GLN A 241 3.82 18.29 10.23
N GLY A 242 4.88 17.79 9.59
CA GLY A 242 4.93 17.69 8.12
C GLY A 242 3.78 16.86 7.53
N VAL A 243 3.44 15.74 8.18
CA VAL A 243 2.33 14.86 7.73
C VAL A 243 0.97 15.49 8.03
N THR A 244 0.83 16.14 9.19
CA THR A 244 -0.37 16.89 9.56
C THR A 244 -0.65 18.02 8.56
N ASP A 245 0.37 18.81 8.24
CA ASP A 245 0.27 19.93 7.30
C ASP A 245 -0.06 19.42 5.89
N ALA A 246 0.51 18.30 5.46
CA ALA A 246 0.16 17.65 4.19
C ALA A 246 -1.32 17.27 4.09
N LEU A 247 -1.87 16.59 5.10
CA LEU A 247 -3.28 16.22 5.11
C LEU A 247 -4.20 17.45 5.18
N GLN A 248 -3.82 18.47 5.94
CA GLN A 248 -4.56 19.74 6.00
C GLN A 248 -4.53 20.49 4.67
N ARG A 249 -3.39 20.50 3.96
CA ARG A 249 -3.27 21.09 2.61
C ARG A 249 -4.19 20.39 1.62
N ALA A 250 -4.27 19.05 1.66
CA ALA A 250 -5.19 18.30 0.81
C ALA A 250 -6.65 18.68 1.05
N LEU A 251 -7.08 18.76 2.31
CA LEU A 251 -8.44 19.17 2.70
C LEU A 251 -8.73 20.63 2.29
N ALA A 252 -7.77 21.54 2.48
CA ALA A 252 -7.93 22.95 2.17
C ALA A 252 -7.97 23.25 0.66
N ALA A 253 -7.46 22.35 -0.18
CA ALA A 253 -7.46 22.48 -1.63
C ALA A 253 -8.79 22.05 -2.28
N VAL A 254 -9.58 21.19 -1.64
CA VAL A 254 -10.88 20.71 -2.17
C VAL A 254 -11.81 21.85 -2.62
N PRO A 255 -12.03 22.94 -1.83
CA PRO A 255 -12.96 24.00 -2.24
C PRO A 255 -12.38 25.03 -3.23
N GLN A 256 -11.13 24.90 -3.69
CA GLN A 256 -10.41 25.97 -4.40
C GLN A 256 -10.71 26.07 -5.92
N GLY A 257 -11.58 25.22 -6.46
CA GLY A 257 -11.99 25.26 -7.86
C GLY A 257 -12.12 23.87 -8.49
N THR A 258 -12.20 23.83 -9.81
CA THR A 258 -12.28 22.57 -10.56
C THR A 258 -10.94 21.81 -10.45
N PRO A 259 -10.94 20.54 -10.04
CA PRO A 259 -9.71 19.75 -9.95
C PRO A 259 -8.99 19.63 -11.30
N SER A 260 -7.67 19.76 -11.29
CA SER A 260 -6.85 19.66 -12.49
C SER A 260 -5.44 19.14 -12.16
N PRO A 261 -4.70 18.62 -13.16
CA PRO A 261 -3.26 18.33 -13.02
C PRO A 261 -2.43 19.48 -12.41
N ASP A 262 -2.79 20.73 -12.71
CA ASP A 262 -2.11 21.91 -12.19
C ASP A 262 -2.44 22.15 -10.70
N SER A 263 -3.71 21.95 -10.28
CA SER A 263 -4.09 22.02 -8.86
C SER A 263 -3.41 20.92 -8.03
N VAL A 264 -3.25 19.74 -8.62
CA VAL A 264 -2.51 18.63 -8.05
C VAL A 264 -1.03 18.98 -7.88
N THR A 265 -0.40 19.54 -8.92
CA THR A 265 1.02 19.95 -8.85
C THR A 265 1.25 21.03 -7.79
N ALA A 266 0.28 21.93 -7.60
CA ALA A 266 0.33 22.98 -6.56
C ALA A 266 0.26 22.44 -5.12
N LEU A 267 -0.12 21.16 -4.92
CA LEU A 267 -0.08 20.49 -3.61
C LEU A 267 1.31 20.02 -3.20
N ALA A 268 2.33 20.11 -4.05
CA ALA A 268 3.68 19.77 -3.64
C ALA A 268 4.31 20.92 -2.83
N SER A 269 4.97 20.60 -1.72
CA SER A 269 5.72 21.53 -0.89
C SER A 269 7.17 21.58 -1.36
N GLY A 270 7.57 22.60 -2.13
CA GLY A 270 8.97 22.79 -2.50
C GLY A 270 9.17 23.44 -3.86
N GLY A 271 10.42 23.79 -4.18
CA GLY A 271 10.80 24.29 -5.51
C GLY A 271 10.99 23.17 -6.56
N ASP A 272 11.10 23.59 -7.83
CA ASP A 272 10.93 22.82 -9.08
C ASP A 272 11.63 21.44 -9.24
N ARG A 273 12.57 21.03 -8.39
CA ARG A 273 13.32 19.75 -8.58
C ARG A 273 13.07 18.65 -7.54
N ALA A 274 12.45 18.97 -6.40
CA ALA A 274 12.13 17.98 -5.34
C ALA A 274 10.64 17.97 -4.94
N ALA A 275 9.87 18.93 -5.45
CA ALA A 275 8.44 19.05 -5.20
C ALA A 275 7.69 17.76 -5.61
N GLY A 276 6.89 17.20 -4.70
CA GLY A 276 6.00 16.08 -5.03
C GLY A 276 6.64 14.69 -5.01
N ARG A 277 7.82 14.55 -4.39
CA ARG A 277 8.50 13.26 -4.18
C ARG A 277 8.67 12.87 -2.71
N ASP A 278 8.63 13.86 -1.81
CA ASP A 278 8.58 13.58 -0.36
C ASP A 278 7.27 12.87 -0.01
N ALA A 279 7.32 11.96 0.96
CA ALA A 279 6.19 11.13 1.34
C ALA A 279 4.96 11.96 1.71
N GLU A 280 5.17 13.05 2.46
CA GLU A 280 4.12 13.98 2.87
C GLU A 280 3.37 14.58 1.68
N ASP A 281 4.08 14.99 0.63
CA ASP A 281 3.46 15.56 -0.57
C ASP A 281 2.69 14.53 -1.37
N VAL A 282 3.25 13.33 -1.54
CA VAL A 282 2.57 12.22 -2.23
C VAL A 282 1.29 11.84 -1.49
N LEU A 283 1.30 11.85 -0.15
CA LEU A 283 0.10 11.62 0.65
C LEU A 283 -0.94 12.73 0.42
N ALA A 284 -0.55 14.00 0.49
CA ALA A 284 -1.45 15.13 0.28
C ALA A 284 -2.13 15.05 -1.10
N LEU A 285 -1.34 14.78 -2.12
CA LEU A 285 -1.78 14.64 -3.50
C LEU A 285 -2.76 13.47 -3.65
N ALA A 286 -2.40 12.28 -3.18
CA ALA A 286 -3.23 11.10 -3.30
C ALA A 286 -4.57 11.24 -2.58
N VAL A 287 -4.56 11.85 -1.38
CA VAL A 287 -5.76 12.15 -0.59
C VAL A 287 -6.62 13.17 -1.30
N TYR A 288 -6.05 14.27 -1.81
CA TYR A 288 -6.80 15.26 -2.59
C TYR A 288 -7.45 14.63 -3.81
N CYS A 289 -6.70 13.86 -4.61
CA CYS A 289 -7.23 13.19 -5.80
C CYS A 289 -8.37 12.24 -5.46
N ALA A 290 -8.29 11.53 -4.33
CA ALA A 290 -9.36 10.66 -3.86
C ALA A 290 -10.59 11.44 -3.36
N LEU A 291 -10.41 12.60 -2.71
CA LEU A 291 -11.50 13.46 -2.23
C LEU A 291 -12.29 14.09 -3.38
N VAL A 292 -11.62 14.45 -4.48
CA VAL A 292 -12.23 15.14 -5.63
C VAL A 292 -12.57 14.21 -6.80
N ALA A 293 -12.39 12.90 -6.63
CA ALA A 293 -12.68 11.92 -7.65
C ALA A 293 -14.19 11.86 -7.95
N GLU A 294 -14.56 12.08 -9.22
CA GLU A 294 -15.93 11.81 -9.70
C GLU A 294 -16.19 10.30 -9.82
N ASP A 295 -15.17 9.57 -10.28
CA ASP A 295 -15.10 8.12 -10.35
C ASP A 295 -13.65 7.65 -10.18
N VAL A 296 -13.43 6.34 -10.10
CA VAL A 296 -12.08 5.77 -9.91
C VAL A 296 -11.14 6.14 -11.06
N PRO A 297 -11.51 6.01 -12.35
CA PRO A 297 -10.66 6.45 -13.46
C PRO A 297 -10.28 7.94 -13.41
N HIS A 298 -11.19 8.82 -12.98
CA HIS A 298 -10.93 10.25 -12.81
C HIS A 298 -9.88 10.48 -11.71
N GLY A 299 -10.08 9.93 -10.51
CA GLY A 299 -9.13 10.07 -9.41
C GLY A 299 -7.74 9.54 -9.75
N LEU A 300 -7.66 8.36 -10.39
CA LEU A 300 -6.40 7.77 -10.83
C LEU A 300 -5.69 8.63 -11.89
N ARG A 301 -6.40 9.16 -12.89
CA ARG A 301 -5.81 10.07 -13.89
C ARG A 301 -5.31 11.35 -13.24
N LEU A 302 -6.05 11.91 -12.30
CA LEU A 302 -5.63 13.11 -11.59
C LEU A 302 -4.34 12.86 -10.81
N ALA A 303 -4.24 11.71 -10.14
CA ALA A 303 -3.11 11.33 -9.31
C ALA A 303 -1.81 11.06 -10.08
N VAL A 304 -1.87 10.68 -11.36
CA VAL A 304 -0.66 10.34 -12.17
C VAL A 304 -0.23 11.45 -13.12
N ASN A 305 -1.04 12.50 -13.29
CA ASN A 305 -0.72 13.61 -14.18
C ASN A 305 -0.14 14.79 -13.39
N HIS A 306 1.08 14.62 -12.87
CA HIS A 306 1.82 15.69 -12.17
C HIS A 306 3.34 15.46 -12.26
N GLY A 307 4.13 16.49 -11.98
CA GLY A 307 5.60 16.45 -12.10
C GLY A 307 6.38 15.73 -10.98
N GLY A 308 5.72 14.92 -10.17
CA GLY A 308 6.29 14.25 -8.98
C GLY A 308 6.34 12.73 -9.13
N ASP A 309 6.32 12.01 -8.01
CA ASP A 309 6.29 10.54 -8.01
C ASP A 309 4.89 10.01 -8.37
N SER A 310 4.58 10.02 -9.67
CA SER A 310 3.29 9.60 -10.22
C SER A 310 2.97 8.13 -9.92
N THR A 311 3.99 7.28 -9.78
CA THR A 311 3.84 5.87 -9.41
C THR A 311 3.33 5.75 -7.98
N ALA A 312 3.97 6.42 -7.02
CA ALA A 312 3.56 6.37 -5.63
C ALA A 312 2.22 7.08 -5.41
N ALA A 313 2.01 8.23 -6.05
CA ALA A 313 0.75 8.97 -6.01
C ALA A 313 -0.43 8.12 -6.52
N GLY A 314 -0.26 7.51 -7.70
CA GLY A 314 -1.22 6.58 -8.27
C GLY A 314 -1.51 5.41 -7.33
N ALA A 315 -0.47 4.76 -6.78
CA ALA A 315 -0.63 3.64 -5.88
C ALA A 315 -1.40 4.00 -4.59
N LEU A 316 -1.07 5.11 -3.94
CA LEU A 316 -1.79 5.57 -2.74
C LEU A 316 -3.24 5.91 -3.08
N CYS A 317 -3.47 6.73 -4.12
CA CYS A 317 -4.81 7.14 -4.53
C CYS A 317 -5.68 5.95 -4.91
N GLY A 318 -5.12 5.02 -5.69
CA GLY A 318 -5.77 3.79 -6.09
C GLY A 318 -6.15 2.90 -4.91
N ALA A 319 -5.29 2.78 -3.90
CA ALA A 319 -5.64 2.03 -2.68
C ALA A 319 -6.78 2.69 -1.91
N LEU A 320 -6.80 4.04 -1.80
CA LEU A 320 -7.88 4.78 -1.13
C LEU A 320 -9.21 4.58 -1.87
N LEU A 321 -9.24 4.80 -3.18
CA LEU A 321 -10.44 4.64 -4.00
C LEU A 321 -10.92 3.19 -4.01
N GLY A 322 -10.00 2.24 -4.05
CA GLY A 322 -10.29 0.81 -3.94
C GLY A 322 -10.86 0.41 -2.58
N ALA A 323 -10.32 0.94 -1.49
CA ALA A 323 -10.84 0.73 -0.13
C ALA A 323 -12.22 1.36 0.06
N LEU A 324 -12.45 2.53 -0.54
CA LEU A 324 -13.70 3.28 -0.44
C LEU A 324 -14.84 2.63 -1.23
N HIS A 325 -14.57 2.19 -2.46
CA HIS A 325 -15.61 1.75 -3.41
C HIS A 325 -15.64 0.23 -3.67
N GLY A 326 -14.61 -0.51 -3.28
CA GLY A 326 -14.46 -1.94 -3.58
C GLY A 326 -14.06 -2.23 -5.04
N GLU A 327 -13.81 -3.50 -5.34
CA GLU A 327 -13.25 -3.93 -6.63
C GLU A 327 -14.14 -3.60 -7.85
N THR A 328 -15.45 -3.57 -7.67
CA THR A 328 -16.41 -3.42 -8.76
C THR A 328 -16.44 -2.01 -9.35
N ALA A 329 -15.92 -1.03 -8.62
CA ALA A 329 -15.77 0.34 -9.10
C ALA A 329 -14.49 0.57 -9.91
N LEU A 330 -13.56 -0.39 -9.91
CA LEU A 330 -12.31 -0.28 -10.65
C LEU A 330 -12.55 -0.45 -12.17
N PRO A 331 -11.80 0.27 -13.03
CA PRO A 331 -11.97 0.19 -14.48
C PRO A 331 -11.61 -1.20 -15.02
N GLY A 332 -12.63 -1.97 -15.42
CA GLY A 332 -12.47 -3.33 -15.94
C GLY A 332 -11.54 -3.43 -17.14
N GLY A 333 -11.54 -2.44 -18.03
CA GLY A 333 -10.62 -2.37 -19.17
C GLY A 333 -9.15 -2.24 -18.76
N TRP A 334 -8.85 -1.48 -17.70
CA TRP A 334 -7.47 -1.34 -17.21
C TRP A 334 -7.04 -2.58 -16.41
N LEU A 335 -7.98 -3.20 -15.68
CA LEU A 335 -7.75 -4.47 -14.99
C LEU A 335 -7.45 -5.64 -15.94
N ALA A 336 -7.93 -5.59 -17.18
CA ALA A 336 -7.68 -6.65 -18.16
C ALA A 336 -6.18 -6.80 -18.47
N ASP A 337 -5.44 -5.70 -18.50
CA ASP A 337 -4.00 -5.66 -18.83
C ASP A 337 -3.09 -5.67 -17.60
N LEU A 338 -3.66 -5.60 -16.39
CA LEU A 338 -2.90 -5.54 -15.14
C LEU A 338 -2.12 -6.84 -14.91
N GLU A 339 -0.79 -6.73 -14.87
CA GLU A 339 0.10 -7.82 -14.52
C GLU A 339 -0.16 -8.33 -13.10
N GLY A 340 -0.11 -9.65 -12.92
CA GLY A 340 -0.27 -10.24 -11.59
C GLY A 340 -1.70 -10.18 -11.04
N ARG A 341 -2.70 -9.75 -11.82
CA ARG A 341 -4.11 -9.64 -11.37
C ARG A 341 -4.63 -10.91 -10.69
N ALA A 342 -4.31 -12.09 -11.23
CA ALA A 342 -4.71 -13.37 -10.63
C ALA A 342 -4.09 -13.55 -9.24
N THR A 343 -2.79 -13.33 -9.11
CA THR A 343 -2.05 -13.37 -7.83
C THR A 343 -2.59 -12.34 -6.82
N LEU A 344 -2.88 -11.11 -7.27
CA LEU A 344 -3.48 -10.05 -6.44
C LEU A 344 -4.85 -10.47 -5.88
N LEU A 345 -5.72 -11.02 -6.72
CA LEU A 345 -7.04 -11.51 -6.31
C LEU A 345 -6.96 -12.69 -5.35
N GLU A 346 -6.07 -13.64 -5.63
CA GLU A 346 -5.87 -14.82 -4.81
C GLU A 346 -5.32 -14.44 -3.42
N LEU A 347 -4.33 -13.55 -3.35
CA LEU A 347 -3.80 -13.06 -2.07
C LEU A 347 -4.82 -12.18 -1.32
N ALA A 348 -5.61 -11.36 -2.02
CA ALA A 348 -6.69 -10.58 -1.42
C ALA A 348 -7.75 -11.49 -0.78
N ASP A 349 -8.14 -12.56 -1.47
CA ASP A 349 -9.08 -13.54 -0.96
C ASP A 349 -8.53 -14.29 0.24
N ASP A 350 -7.27 -14.70 0.17
CA ASP A 350 -6.62 -15.38 1.28
C ASP A 350 -6.50 -14.48 2.51
N PHE A 351 -6.17 -13.20 2.31
CA PHE A 351 -6.16 -12.21 3.40
C PHE A 351 -7.53 -12.06 4.04
N ALA A 352 -8.58 -11.90 3.22
CA ALA A 352 -9.95 -11.76 3.72
C ALA A 352 -10.40 -13.01 4.48
N LEU A 353 -10.05 -14.20 3.98
CA LEU A 353 -10.35 -15.48 4.62
C LEU A 353 -9.62 -15.62 5.96
N GLU A 354 -8.33 -15.30 6.00
CA GLU A 354 -7.51 -15.33 7.21
C GLU A 354 -8.08 -14.42 8.32
N MET A 355 -8.41 -13.18 7.98
CA MET A 355 -8.91 -12.20 8.94
C MET A 355 -10.31 -12.55 9.48
N THR A 356 -11.12 -13.27 8.70
CA THR A 356 -12.52 -13.56 9.07
C THR A 356 -12.74 -14.99 9.57
N GLN A 357 -11.87 -15.93 9.17
CA GLN A 357 -12.06 -17.36 9.38
C GLN A 357 -10.78 -18.10 9.84
N GLY A 358 -9.69 -17.39 10.21
CA GLY A 358 -8.41 -17.98 10.64
C GLY A 358 -8.50 -19.21 11.57
N PRO A 359 -9.29 -19.20 12.66
CA PRO A 359 -9.45 -20.36 13.54
C PRO A 359 -9.93 -21.65 12.85
N SER A 360 -10.66 -21.52 11.73
CA SER A 360 -11.11 -22.66 10.92
C SER A 360 -10.08 -23.13 9.88
N LEU A 361 -9.05 -22.32 9.63
CA LEU A 361 -7.99 -22.62 8.65
C LEU A 361 -6.79 -23.31 9.31
N HIS A 362 -6.35 -22.83 10.48
CA HIS A 362 -5.13 -23.32 11.12
C HIS A 362 -5.23 -23.41 12.66
N GLY A 363 -6.45 -23.36 13.21
CA GLY A 363 -6.66 -23.55 14.65
C GLY A 363 -6.25 -24.94 15.12
N PRO A 364 -5.99 -25.14 16.43
CA PRO A 364 -5.44 -26.38 16.98
C PRO A 364 -6.32 -27.63 16.77
N ALA A 365 -7.62 -27.44 16.49
CA ALA A 365 -8.56 -28.52 16.19
C ALA A 365 -8.64 -28.88 14.69
N VAL A 366 -7.99 -28.10 13.82
CA VAL A 366 -8.02 -28.29 12.36
C VAL A 366 -6.85 -29.20 11.96
N SER A 367 -7.15 -30.42 11.53
CA SER A 367 -6.14 -31.37 11.01
C SER A 367 -6.16 -31.39 9.49
N GLY A 368 -4.99 -31.30 8.86
CA GLY A 368 -4.83 -31.52 7.41
C GLY A 368 -5.22 -30.35 6.50
N SER A 369 -5.29 -29.11 7.00
CA SER A 369 -5.45 -27.95 6.12
C SER A 369 -4.17 -27.69 5.32
N GLY A 370 -4.32 -27.30 4.05
CA GLY A 370 -3.19 -26.85 3.23
C GLY A 370 -2.67 -25.45 3.60
N TRP A 371 -3.30 -24.78 4.57
CA TRP A 371 -3.06 -23.38 4.89
C TRP A 371 -1.65 -23.11 5.43
N PRO A 372 -1.11 -23.88 6.41
CA PRO A 372 0.26 -23.69 6.87
C PRO A 372 1.32 -24.02 5.80
N ALA A 373 1.02 -24.93 4.87
CA ALA A 373 1.92 -25.22 3.75
C ALA A 373 1.93 -24.07 2.73
N ARG A 374 0.79 -23.41 2.56
CA ARG A 374 0.62 -22.22 1.71
C ARG A 374 1.30 -20.99 2.32
N TYR A 375 1.19 -20.81 3.63
CA TYR A 375 1.76 -19.71 4.42
C TYR A 375 2.70 -20.22 5.53
N PRO A 376 3.90 -20.70 5.18
CA PRO A 376 4.84 -21.25 6.16
C PRO A 376 5.34 -20.18 7.15
N VAL A 377 5.43 -20.58 8.42
CA VAL A 377 5.81 -19.73 9.56
C VAL A 377 6.99 -20.35 10.32
N ASP A 378 8.18 -20.36 9.71
CA ASP A 378 9.40 -20.92 10.34
C ASP A 378 9.84 -20.17 11.60
#